data_AF-A0A9X7DJ16-F1
#
_entry.id   AF-A0A9X7DJ16-F1
#
_cell.length_a   1.000
_cell.length_b   1.000
_cell.length_c   1.000
_cell.angle_alpha   90.00
_cell.angle_beta   90.00
_cell.angle_gamma   90.00
#
_symmetry.space_group_name_H-M   'P 1'
#
loop_
_entity.id
_entity.type
_entity.pdbx_description
1 polymer ?
#
loop_
_entity_poly.entity_id
_entity_poly.type
_entity_poly.pdbx_seq_one_letter_code
_entity_poly.pdbx_strand_id
1 'polypeptide(L)'
;MKKIFMLLCCTLILFGCSMKTKTETKNPQTVALVGKTDVDTIIYTADEDHNRIETFEKGFKGKKEQSGDIVMPSSDITLWFINDEGKKDEYNVNYKQNLVSGIGGKVYKLDPKTIQLLQEQFMN
;
A
#
# COMPACT_ATOMS: atom_id res chain seq x y z
N MET A 1 17.76 58.76 -21.61
CA MET A 1 17.39 57.33 -21.49
C MET A 1 17.48 56.87 -20.03
N LYS A 2 16.60 57.35 -19.14
CA LYS A 2 16.58 56.93 -17.71
C LYS A 2 15.21 56.44 -17.23
N LYS A 3 14.14 56.62 -18.03
CA LYS A 3 12.77 56.26 -17.66
C LYS A 3 12.35 54.85 -18.09
N ILE A 4 13.03 54.25 -19.07
CA ILE A 4 12.74 52.90 -19.56
C ILE A 4 13.31 51.82 -18.62
N PHE A 5 14.38 52.12 -17.89
CA PHE A 5 14.99 51.16 -16.95
C PHE A 5 14.17 50.96 -15.66
N MET A 6 13.36 51.94 -15.26
CA MET A 6 12.55 51.84 -14.03
C MET A 6 11.26 51.03 -14.24
N LEU A 7 10.78 50.91 -15.48
CA LEU A 7 9.55 50.17 -15.79
C LEU A 7 9.77 48.65 -15.91
N LEU A 8 11.01 48.21 -16.17
CA LEU A 8 11.32 46.78 -16.35
C LEU A 8 11.48 46.01 -15.02
N CYS A 9 11.73 46.71 -13.91
CA CYS A 9 11.89 46.06 -12.60
C CYS A 9 10.55 45.64 -11.97
N CYS A 10 9.43 46.28 -12.34
CA CYS A 10 8.12 46.00 -11.75
C CYS A 10 7.44 44.76 -12.36
N THR A 11 7.81 44.33 -13.57
CA THR A 11 7.22 43.17 -14.24
C THR A 11 7.82 41.83 -13.81
N LEU A 12 9.00 41.82 -13.19
CA LEU A 12 9.66 40.60 -12.72
C LEU A 12 9.20 40.14 -11.33
N ILE A 13 8.48 40.99 -10.58
CA ILE A 13 8.04 40.69 -9.20
C ILE A 13 6.69 39.93 -9.18
N LEU A 14 5.96 39.89 -10.30
CA LEU A 14 4.61 39.30 -10.37
C LEU A 14 4.57 37.80 -10.71
N PHE A 15 5.71 37.16 -10.97
CA PHE A 15 5.81 35.71 -11.19
C PHE A 15 6.51 34.96 -10.05
N GLY A 16 6.38 35.50 -8.83
CA GLY A 16 6.98 34.96 -7.61
C GLY A 16 6.07 34.06 -6.77
N CYS A 17 4.89 33.66 -7.25
CA CYS A 17 4.19 32.52 -6.66
C CYS A 17 4.88 31.24 -7.14
N SER A 18 6.07 31.00 -6.59
CA SER A 18 6.62 29.65 -6.46
C SER A 18 5.60 28.88 -5.63
N MET A 19 4.59 28.31 -6.29
CA MET A 19 3.92 27.14 -5.75
C MET A 19 5.07 26.17 -5.55
N LYS A 20 5.43 25.93 -4.29
CA LYS A 20 6.09 24.70 -3.90
C LYS A 20 5.12 23.60 -4.28
N THR A 21 5.10 23.22 -5.55
CA THR A 21 4.60 21.92 -5.95
C THR A 21 5.51 20.98 -5.22
N LYS A 22 5.01 20.44 -4.11
CA LYS A 22 5.53 19.21 -3.54
C LYS A 22 5.27 18.14 -4.59
N THR A 23 6.01 18.17 -5.68
CA THR A 23 6.31 17.01 -6.49
C THR A 23 7.50 16.33 -5.82
N GLU A 24 7.44 16.18 -4.49
CA GLU A 24 7.99 14.97 -3.91
C GLU A 24 7.08 13.90 -4.47
N THR A 25 7.63 13.04 -5.32
CA THR A 25 7.04 11.74 -5.61
C THR A 25 6.93 11.04 -4.27
N LYS A 26 5.88 11.34 -3.51
CA LYS A 26 5.55 10.58 -2.31
C LYS A 26 5.35 9.18 -2.83
N ASN A 27 6.15 8.24 -2.34
CA ASN A 27 5.88 6.83 -2.62
C ASN A 27 4.40 6.60 -2.30
N PRO A 28 3.62 6.01 -3.22
CA PRO A 28 2.20 5.85 -3.00
C PRO A 28 1.97 5.13 -1.66
N GLN A 29 1.16 5.74 -0.80
CA GLN A 29 0.95 5.26 0.55
C GLN A 29 -0.32 4.41 0.58
N THR A 30 -0.28 3.26 1.27
CA THR A 30 -1.49 2.47 1.54
C THR A 30 -2.47 3.31 2.36
N VAL A 31 -3.67 3.54 1.83
CA VAL A 31 -4.77 4.27 2.49
C VAL A 31 -5.89 3.35 2.95
N ALA A 32 -5.96 2.12 2.45
CA ALA A 32 -6.91 1.13 2.92
C ALA A 32 -6.38 -0.30 2.79
N LEU A 33 -6.84 -1.16 3.69
CA LEU A 33 -6.69 -2.60 3.64
C LEU A 33 -8.08 -3.22 3.63
N VAL A 34 -8.39 -3.98 2.59
CA VAL A 34 -9.64 -4.72 2.49
C VAL A 34 -9.32 -6.20 2.58
N GLY A 35 -9.93 -6.90 3.53
CA GLY A 35 -9.86 -8.35 3.61
C GLY A 35 -11.21 -8.97 3.33
N LYS A 36 -11.24 -9.91 2.39
CA LYS A 36 -12.42 -10.66 1.98
C LYS A 36 -12.22 -12.13 2.31
N THR A 37 -13.07 -12.66 3.17
CA THR A 37 -13.21 -14.09 3.45
C THR A 37 -14.37 -14.66 2.65
N ASP A 38 -14.66 -15.96 2.83
CA ASP A 38 -15.84 -16.59 2.23
C ASP A 38 -17.17 -16.05 2.81
N VAL A 39 -17.12 -15.45 4.00
CA VAL A 39 -18.31 -15.02 4.75
C VAL A 39 -18.42 -13.50 4.82
N ASP A 40 -17.30 -12.80 5.05
CA ASP A 40 -17.27 -11.40 5.40
C ASP A 40 -16.31 -10.58 4.54
N THR A 41 -16.54 -9.26 4.51
CA THR A 41 -15.58 -8.29 4.01
C THR A 41 -15.33 -7.25 5.09
N ILE A 42 -14.08 -7.14 5.52
CA ILE A 42 -13.63 -6.21 6.56
C ILE A 42 -12.75 -5.15 5.90
N ILE A 43 -12.99 -3.88 6.23
CA ILE A 43 -12.32 -2.73 5.64
C ILE A 43 -11.66 -1.93 6.75
N TYR A 44 -10.36 -1.70 6.62
CA TYR A 44 -9.57 -0.79 7.44
C TYR A 44 -9.13 0.40 6.60
N THR A 45 -9.25 1.61 7.14
CA THR A 45 -8.78 2.85 6.50
C THR A 45 -7.57 3.40 7.25
N ALA A 46 -6.66 4.06 6.55
CA ALA A 46 -5.46 4.60 7.18
C ALA A 46 -5.76 5.74 8.16
N ASP A 47 -6.91 6.38 8.06
CA ASP A 47 -7.35 7.41 9.01
C ASP A 47 -7.67 6.81 10.39
N GLU A 48 -8.22 5.59 10.43
CA GLU A 48 -8.66 4.93 11.67
C GLU A 48 -7.66 3.87 12.16
N ASP A 49 -7.03 3.13 11.24
CA ASP A 49 -6.27 1.91 11.52
C ASP A 49 -4.82 1.97 11.00
N HIS A 50 -4.23 3.17 10.88
CA HIS A 50 -2.89 3.39 10.33
C HIS A 50 -1.85 2.35 10.78
N ASN A 51 -1.67 2.20 12.10
CA ASN A 51 -0.65 1.32 12.68
C ASN A 51 -0.90 -0.16 12.33
N ARG A 52 -2.16 -0.57 12.22
CA ARG A 52 -2.55 -1.94 11.90
C ARG A 52 -2.29 -2.23 10.43
N ILE A 53 -2.66 -1.31 9.53
CA ILE A 53 -2.35 -1.40 8.10
C ILE A 53 -0.84 -1.48 7.89
N GLU A 54 -0.06 -0.62 8.54
CA GLU A 54 1.40 -0.61 8.43
C GLU A 54 2.03 -1.92 8.94
N THR A 55 1.48 -2.49 10.02
CA THR A 55 1.92 -3.78 10.57
C THR A 55 1.75 -4.91 9.55
N PHE A 56 0.58 -5.00 8.92
CA PHE A 56 0.35 -5.99 7.87
C PHE A 56 1.26 -5.74 6.68
N GLU A 57 1.38 -4.51 6.19
CA GLU A 57 2.21 -4.18 5.03
C GLU A 57 3.68 -4.59 5.24
N LYS A 58 4.23 -4.35 6.43
CA LYS A 58 5.59 -4.79 6.80
C LYS A 58 5.74 -6.31 6.78
N GLY A 59 4.77 -7.03 7.33
CA GLY A 59 4.71 -8.49 7.26
C GLY A 59 4.63 -9.00 5.81
N PHE A 60 4.07 -8.20 4.91
CA PHE A 60 3.92 -8.56 3.51
C PHE A 60 5.15 -8.28 2.64
N LYS A 61 5.82 -7.15 2.87
CA LYS A 61 7.02 -6.74 2.13
C LYS A 61 8.28 -7.52 2.55
N GLY A 62 8.32 -8.09 3.74
CA GLY A 62 9.50 -8.79 4.27
C GLY A 62 9.70 -10.25 3.80
N LYS A 63 8.96 -10.73 2.81
CA LYS A 63 8.87 -12.18 2.53
C LYS A 63 10.00 -12.73 1.66
N LYS A 64 10.33 -14.00 1.91
CA LYS A 64 11.23 -14.81 1.08
C LYS A 64 10.41 -15.65 0.10
N GLU A 65 10.75 -15.55 -1.19
CA GLU A 65 10.17 -16.38 -2.25
C GLU A 65 10.39 -17.86 -1.94
N GLN A 66 9.36 -18.67 -2.09
CA GLN A 66 9.52 -20.12 -2.00
C GLN A 66 10.18 -20.63 -3.28
N SER A 67 11.24 -21.43 -3.14
CA SER A 67 11.91 -22.08 -4.26
C SER A 67 11.13 -23.33 -4.70
N GLY A 68 10.77 -23.40 -5.98
CA GLY A 68 10.11 -24.55 -6.59
C GLY A 68 8.71 -24.25 -7.14
N ASP A 69 8.15 -25.18 -7.90
CA ASP A 69 6.79 -25.08 -8.48
C ASP A 69 5.72 -25.35 -7.42
N ILE A 70 5.59 -24.44 -6.45
CA ILE A 70 4.52 -24.52 -5.45
C ILE A 70 3.28 -23.88 -6.05
N VAL A 71 2.28 -24.70 -6.35
CA VAL A 71 0.93 -24.23 -6.68
C VAL A 71 0.25 -23.80 -5.39
N MET A 72 -0.21 -22.56 -5.34
CA MET A 72 -1.00 -22.04 -4.21
C MET A 72 -2.30 -22.85 -4.09
N PRO A 73 -2.62 -23.42 -2.93
CA PRO A 73 -3.92 -24.03 -2.67
C PRO A 73 -5.06 -22.99 -2.64
N SER A 74 -6.28 -23.42 -2.29
CA SER A 74 -7.40 -22.52 -2.02
C SER A 74 -7.01 -21.44 -1.01
N SER A 75 -7.34 -20.19 -1.33
CA SER A 75 -7.16 -19.05 -0.42
C SER A 75 -8.17 -19.12 0.72
N ASP A 76 -7.75 -18.80 1.95
CA ASP A 76 -8.66 -18.59 3.09
C ASP A 76 -9.10 -17.11 3.16
N ILE A 77 -8.27 -16.18 2.68
CA ILE A 77 -8.58 -14.74 2.61
C ILE A 77 -7.91 -14.08 1.40
N THR A 78 -8.63 -13.20 0.73
CA THR A 78 -8.06 -12.26 -0.26
C THR A 78 -7.90 -10.89 0.37
N LEU A 79 -6.70 -10.33 0.32
CA LEU A 79 -6.34 -9.02 0.83
C LEU A 79 -6.03 -8.06 -0.32
N TRP A 80 -6.54 -6.84 -0.23
CA TRP A 80 -6.19 -5.74 -1.13
C TRP A 80 -5.59 -4.59 -0.33
N PHE A 81 -4.33 -4.25 -0.61
CA PHE A 81 -3.71 -3.01 -0.17
C PHE A 81 -3.98 -1.95 -1.23
N ILE A 82 -4.71 -0.90 -0.86
CA ILE A 82 -5.12 0.17 -1.77
C ILE A 82 -4.32 1.42 -1.44
N ASN A 83 -3.62 1.98 -2.42
CA ASN A 83 -2.87 3.22 -2.24
C ASN A 83 -3.71 4.47 -2.49
N ASP A 84 -3.14 5.63 -2.21
CA ASP A 84 -3.73 6.97 -2.43
C ASP A 84 -4.02 7.30 -3.91
N GLU A 85 -3.44 6.55 -4.85
CA GLU A 85 -3.73 6.62 -6.29
C GLU A 85 -4.88 5.66 -6.70
N GLY A 86 -5.41 4.87 -5.77
CA GLY A 86 -6.44 3.86 -6.02
C GLY A 86 -5.92 2.54 -6.63
N LYS A 87 -4.60 2.39 -6.80
CA LYS A 87 -3.98 1.14 -7.22
C LYS A 87 -4.13 0.08 -6.13
N LYS A 88 -4.40 -1.15 -6.54
CA LYS A 88 -4.61 -2.29 -5.64
C LYS A 88 -3.51 -3.33 -5.83
N ASP A 89 -2.87 -3.69 -4.74
CA ASP A 89 -1.99 -4.85 -4.67
C ASP A 89 -2.76 -5.99 -3.98
N GLU A 90 -3.07 -7.05 -4.75
CA GLU A 90 -3.83 -8.21 -4.29
C GLU A 90 -2.91 -9.30 -3.74
N TYR A 91 -3.34 -9.90 -2.64
CA TYR A 91 -2.71 -11.05 -2.04
C TYR A 91 -3.74 -12.11 -1.64
N ASN A 92 -3.48 -13.36 -1.98
CA ASN A 92 -4.27 -14.51 -1.55
C ASN A 92 -3.50 -15.22 -0.45
N VAL A 93 -4.11 -15.47 0.70
CA VAL A 93 -3.44 -16.05 1.87
C VAL A 93 -4.08 -17.38 2.22
N ASN A 94 -3.24 -18.38 2.47
CA ASN A 94 -3.65 -19.67 3.01
C ASN A 94 -3.04 -19.84 4.40
N TYR A 95 -3.90 -19.84 5.42
CA TYR A 95 -3.52 -19.99 6.82
C TYR A 95 -2.99 -21.39 7.12
N LYS A 96 -3.56 -22.44 6.50
CA LYS A 96 -3.17 -23.83 6.79
C LYS A 96 -1.70 -24.10 6.46
N GLN A 97 -1.17 -23.43 5.45
CA GLN A 97 0.20 -23.60 4.98
C GLN A 97 1.08 -22.36 5.21
N ASN A 98 0.54 -21.31 5.83
CA ASN A 98 1.18 -20.00 6.00
C ASN A 98 1.71 -19.45 4.67
N LEU A 99 0.96 -19.66 3.59
CA LEU A 99 1.35 -19.22 2.25
C LEU A 99 0.62 -17.93 1.88
N VAL A 100 1.27 -17.15 1.03
CA VAL A 100 0.65 -16.05 0.31
C VAL A 100 1.01 -16.16 -1.17
N SER A 101 0.11 -15.79 -2.06
CA SER A 101 0.45 -15.46 -3.44
C SER A 101 0.10 -14.01 -3.72
N GLY A 102 0.93 -13.34 -4.53
CA GLY A 102 0.76 -11.93 -4.87
C GLY A 102 1.12 -11.64 -6.33
N ILE A 103 1.43 -10.37 -6.62
CA ILE A 103 1.71 -9.87 -7.98
C ILE A 103 2.81 -10.70 -8.66
N GLY A 104 2.48 -11.23 -9.84
CA GLY A 104 3.37 -12.08 -10.63
C GLY A 104 3.23 -13.58 -10.37
N GLY A 105 2.23 -14.01 -9.57
CA GLY A 105 1.92 -15.42 -9.35
C GLY A 105 2.87 -16.16 -8.39
N LYS A 106 3.83 -15.42 -7.82
CA LYS A 106 4.82 -15.97 -6.88
C LYS A 106 4.18 -16.31 -5.55
N VAL A 107 4.64 -17.41 -4.96
CA VAL A 107 4.21 -17.91 -3.66
C VAL A 107 5.30 -17.66 -2.63
N TYR A 108 4.91 -17.11 -1.48
CA TYR A 108 5.80 -16.80 -0.38
C TYR A 108 5.29 -17.40 0.92
N LYS A 109 6.21 -17.70 1.83
CA LYS A 109 5.84 -18.11 3.19
C LYS A 109 5.76 -16.88 4.08
N LEU A 110 4.63 -16.73 4.76
CA LEU A 110 4.43 -15.76 5.82
C LEU A 110 5.03 -16.26 7.12
N ASP A 111 5.53 -15.33 7.94
CA ASP A 111 5.91 -15.66 9.30
C ASP A 111 4.67 -16.02 10.14
N PRO A 112 4.81 -16.93 11.13
CA PRO A 112 3.67 -17.36 11.94
C PRO A 112 2.97 -16.23 12.69
N LYS A 113 3.68 -15.17 13.07
CA LYS A 113 3.12 -14.04 13.81
C LYS A 113 2.17 -13.22 12.94
N THR A 114 2.55 -12.94 11.69
CA THR A 114 1.67 -12.26 10.73
C THR A 114 0.43 -13.11 10.44
N ILE A 115 0.56 -14.43 10.31
CA ILE A 115 -0.60 -15.33 10.12
C ILE A 115 -1.54 -15.27 11.32
N GLN A 116 -1.01 -15.38 12.53
CA GLN A 116 -1.82 -15.31 13.75
C GLN A 116 -2.59 -13.98 13.82
N LEU A 117 -1.93 -12.86 13.56
CA LEU A 117 -2.58 -11.55 13.54
C LEU A 117 -3.70 -11.46 12.50
N LEU A 118 -3.51 -12.06 11.31
CA LEU A 118 -4.56 -12.11 10.29
C LEU A 118 -5.75 -12.96 10.76
N GLN A 119 -5.50 -14.12 11.36
CA GLN A 119 -6.59 -14.97 11.87
C GLN A 119 -7.38 -14.26 12.97
N GLU A 120 -6.70 -13.62 13.93
CA GLU A 120 -7.34 -12.85 15.00
C GLU A 120 -8.21 -11.69 14.50
N GLN A 121 -7.89 -11.13 13.33
CA GLN A 121 -8.66 -10.01 12.77
C GLN A 121 -9.79 -10.44 11.83
N PHE A 122 -9.59 -11.51 11.06
CA PHE A 122 -10.49 -11.88 9.96
C PHE A 122 -11.22 -13.22 10.14
N MET A 123 -10.87 -14.01 11.16
CA MET A 123 -11.53 -15.28 11.49
C MET A 123 -12.16 -15.21 12.89
N ASN A 124 -13.24 -14.45 13.02
CA ASN A 124 -14.14 -14.56 14.19
C ASN A 124 -14.97 -15.84 14.11
#